data_AF-A0A6N3C692-F1
#
_entry.id   AF-A0A6N3C692-F1
#
_cell.length_a   1.000
_cell.length_b   1.000
_cell.length_c   1.000
_cell.angle_alpha   90.00
_cell.angle_beta   90.00
_cell.angle_gamma   90.00
#
_symmetry.space_group_name_H-M   'P 1'
#
loop_
_entity.id
_entity.type
_entity.pdbx_description
1 polymer ?
#
loop_
_entity_poly.entity_id
_entity_poly.type
_entity_poly.pdbx_seq_one_letter_code
_entity_poly.pdbx_strand_id
1 'polypeptide(L)' 'MTEIFLTPQVHEEDEFFYGYGGLMKVVEQKVVKYIQMGYDPGVNYHSVYYPDQQLLIAVCSNKSAHAYEMQEVLEEFFVD' A
#
# COMPACT_ATOMS: atom_id res chain seq x y z
N MET A 1 3.45 9.36 16.74
CA MET A 1 4.05 9.13 15.41
C MET A 1 3.96 10.45 14.67
N THR A 2 5.01 10.95 14.03
CA THR A 2 4.95 12.26 13.37
C THR A 2 4.19 12.14 12.05
N GLU A 3 3.05 12.83 11.94
CA GLU A 3 2.18 12.90 10.75
C GLU A 3 2.94 13.16 9.43
N ILE A 4 4.11 13.80 9.52
CA ILE A 4 4.99 14.10 8.38
C ILE A 4 5.38 12.86 7.56
N PHE A 5 5.47 11.67 8.18
CA PHE A 5 5.81 10.43 7.46
C PHE A 5 4.71 10.00 6.51
N LEU A 6 3.47 10.30 6.85
CA LEU A 6 2.26 9.89 6.11
C LEU A 6 1.73 11.02 5.21
N THR A 7 2.44 12.14 5.15
CA THR A 7 2.08 13.26 4.27
C THR A 7 2.62 13.00 2.86
N PRO A 8 1.83 13.20 1.79
CA PRO A 8 2.33 13.16 0.41
C PRO A 8 3.45 14.21 0.20
N GLN A 9 4.68 13.76 -0.10
CA GLN A 9 5.84 14.65 -0.29
C GLN A 9 6.22 14.79 -1.77
N VAL A 10 6.20 13.68 -2.51
CA VAL A 10 6.64 13.59 -3.90
C VAL A 10 5.56 12.87 -4.71
N HIS A 11 5.13 13.46 -5.81
CA HIS A 11 4.24 12.79 -6.79
C HIS A 11 5.08 11.81 -7.61
N GLU A 12 4.60 10.57 -7.74
CA GLU A 12 5.26 9.54 -8.55
C GLU A 12 4.59 9.44 -9.92
N GLU A 13 3.36 8.93 -9.96
CA GLU A 13 2.55 8.75 -11.16
C GLU A 13 1.06 8.66 -10.77
N ASP A 14 0.17 9.13 -11.64
CA ASP A 14 -1.28 9.09 -11.42
C ASP A 14 -1.70 9.61 -10.04
N GLU A 15 -2.40 8.78 -9.26
CA GLU A 15 -2.88 9.06 -7.91
C GLU A 15 -1.86 8.63 -6.84
N PHE A 16 -0.63 8.28 -7.21
CA PHE A 16 0.38 7.77 -6.28
C PHE A 16 1.43 8.81 -5.89
N PHE A 17 1.74 8.82 -4.60
CA PHE A 17 2.70 9.73 -3.98
C PHE A 17 3.60 8.96 -3.02
N TYR A 18 4.83 9.44 -2.85
CA TYR A 18 5.72 9.01 -1.77
C TYR A 18 5.71 10.01 -0.62
N GLY A 19 5.67 9.49 0.60
CA GLY A 19 6.05 10.18 1.83
C GLY A 19 7.26 9.49 2.46
N TYR A 20 7.69 9.93 3.65
CA TYR A 20 8.79 9.25 4.35
C TYR A 20 8.41 7.86 4.89
N GLY A 21 7.12 7.58 5.01
CA GLY A 21 6.57 6.28 5.42
C GLY A 21 6.32 5.31 4.27
N GLY A 22 6.65 5.67 3.02
CA GLY A 22 6.44 4.82 1.85
C GLY A 22 5.45 5.39 0.83
N LEU A 23 4.96 4.52 -0.04
CA LEU A 23 4.02 4.84 -1.11
C LEU A 23 2.60 5.02 -0.55
N MET A 24 1.81 5.89 -1.15
CA MET A 24 0.41 6.06 -0.82
C MET A 24 -0.40 6.44 -2.05
N LYS A 25 -1.68 6.08 -2.05
CA LYS A 25 -2.65 6.52 -3.05
C LYS A 25 -3.45 7.71 -2.51
N VAL A 26 -3.53 8.78 -3.28
CA VAL A 26 -4.22 10.03 -2.96
C VAL A 26 -5.30 10.31 -4.00
N VAL A 27 -6.56 10.34 -3.55
CA VAL A 27 -7.73 10.62 -4.39
C VAL A 27 -8.46 11.81 -3.77
N GLU A 28 -8.84 12.80 -4.59
CA GLU A 28 -9.53 14.02 -4.10
C GLU A 28 -8.84 14.67 -2.89
N GLN A 29 -7.50 14.73 -2.91
CA GLN A 29 -6.66 15.30 -1.85
C GLN A 29 -6.70 14.54 -0.51
N LYS A 30 -7.18 13.30 -0.50
CA LYS A 30 -7.18 12.42 0.68
C LYS A 30 -6.37 11.16 0.41
N VAL A 31 -5.61 10.71 1.41
CA VAL A 31 -4.91 9.43 1.32
C VAL A 31 -5.92 8.29 1.52
N VAL A 32 -6.13 7.48 0.48
CA VAL A 32 -7.08 6.36 0.53
C VAL A 32 -6.43 5.05 0.97
N LYS A 33 -5.14 4.86 0.68
CA LYS A 33 -4.35 3.74 1.24
C LYS A 33 -2.86 4.05 1.28
N TYR A 34 -2.19 3.50 2.28
CA TYR A 34 -0.73 3.46 2.39
C TYR A 34 -0.23 2.09 1.95
N ILE A 35 0.91 2.03 1.26
CA ILE A 35 1.41 0.83 0.61
C ILE A 35 2.87 0.60 1.00
N GLN A 36 3.18 -0.62 1.40
CA GLN A 36 4.54 -1.12 1.54
C GLN A 36 4.70 -2.37 0.70
N MET A 37 5.77 -2.45 -0.06
CA MET A 37 6.03 -3.58 -0.95
C MET A 37 7.52 -3.90 -0.99
N GLY A 38 7.84 -5.17 -1.23
CA GLY A 38 9.21 -5.64 -1.29
C GLY A 38 9.32 -6.87 -2.17
N TYR A 39 10.36 -6.90 -2.99
CA TYR A 39 10.60 -7.95 -3.97
C TYR A 39 12.06 -8.36 -3.93
N ASP A 40 12.31 -9.62 -3.57
CA ASP A 40 13.62 -10.26 -3.62
C ASP A 40 13.48 -11.64 -4.28
N PRO A 41 14.56 -12.28 -4.76
CA PRO A 41 14.50 -13.65 -5.25
C PRO A 41 13.94 -14.60 -4.19
N GLY A 42 12.76 -15.18 -4.46
CA GLY A 42 12.06 -16.07 -3.52
C GLY A 42 11.24 -15.36 -2.44
N VAL A 43 11.10 -14.02 -2.50
CA VAL A 43 10.28 -13.23 -1.57
C VAL A 43 9.46 -12.21 -2.34
N ASN A 44 8.17 -12.16 -2.03
CA ASN A 44 7.27 -11.13 -2.54
C ASN A 44 6.35 -10.70 -1.38
N TYR A 45 6.37 -9.41 -1.08
CA TYR A 45 5.64 -8.83 0.04
C TYR A 45 4.85 -7.63 -0.44
N HIS A 46 3.58 -7.60 -0.01
CA HIS A 46 2.67 -6.48 -0.20
C HIS A 46 1.89 -6.24 1.07
N SER A 47 1.77 -4.99 1.47
CA SER A 47 0.90 -4.59 2.56
C SER A 47 0.25 -3.25 2.26
N VAL A 48 -1.04 -3.18 2.56
CA VAL A 48 -1.84 -1.98 2.41
C VAL A 48 -2.61 -1.68 3.68
N TYR A 49 -2.61 -0.40 4.06
CA TYR A 49 -3.42 0.11 5.16
C TYR A 49 -4.44 1.13 4.63
N TYR A 50 -5.72 0.83 4.84
CA TYR A 50 -6.85 1.71 4.52
C TYR A 50 -7.28 2.46 5.79
N PRO A 51 -6.94 3.76 5.93
CA PRO A 51 -7.18 4.50 7.17
C PRO A 51 -8.65 4.65 7.53
N ASP A 52 -9.53 4.81 6.54
CA ASP A 52 -10.98 5.04 6.77
C ASP A 52 -11.67 3.81 7.38
N GLN A 53 -11.22 2.60 7.00
CA GLN A 53 -11.76 1.33 7.48
C GLN A 53 -10.94 0.72 8.63
N GLN A 54 -9.79 1.32 8.97
CA GLN A 54 -8.79 0.75 9.88
C GLN A 54 -8.37 -0.68 9.48
N LEU A 55 -8.33 -0.96 8.18
CA LEU A 55 -8.05 -2.27 7.61
C LEU A 55 -6.58 -2.36 7.18
N LEU A 56 -5.89 -3.40 7.66
CA LEU A 56 -4.56 -3.78 7.22
C LEU A 56 -4.63 -5.12 6.49
N ILE A 57 -4.18 -5.14 5.24
CA ILE A 57 -3.91 -6.37 4.49
C ILE A 57 -2.39 -6.54 4.41
N ALA A 58 -1.90 -7.74 4.69
CA ALA A 58 -0.48 -8.09 4.55
C ALA A 58 -0.36 -9.46 3.90
N VAL A 59 0.28 -9.52 2.73
CA VAL A 59 0.53 -10.72 1.97
C VAL A 59 2.02 -11.01 1.99
N CYS A 60 2.40 -12.12 2.64
CA CYS A 60 3.77 -12.60 2.71
C CYS A 60 3.90 -13.86 1.84
N SER A 61 4.75 -13.81 0.82
CA SER A 61 4.98 -14.92 -0.11
C SER A 61 6.45 -15.34 -0.12
N ASN A 62 6.69 -16.65 -0.07
CA ASN A 62 7.99 -17.27 -0.31
C ASN A 62 8.19 -17.64 -1.79
N LYS A 63 7.43 -16.99 -2.68
CA LYS A 63 7.59 -17.03 -4.13
C LYS A 63 7.97 -15.63 -4.58
N SER A 64 8.68 -15.53 -5.71
CA SER A 64 9.12 -14.24 -6.26
C SER A 64 7.97 -13.37 -6.81
N ALA A 65 6.75 -13.90 -6.94
CA ALA A 65 5.63 -13.26 -7.62
C ALA A 65 4.31 -13.42 -6.83
N HIS A 66 3.28 -12.70 -7.28
CA HIS A 66 1.87 -12.89 -6.95
C HIS A 66 1.35 -12.36 -5.61
N ALA A 67 2.16 -11.67 -4.79
CA ALA A 67 1.60 -11.08 -3.56
C ALA A 67 0.68 -9.88 -3.85
N TYR A 68 0.97 -9.12 -4.91
CA TYR A 68 0.13 -8.01 -5.36
C TYR A 68 -1.24 -8.51 -5.82
N GLU A 69 -1.28 -9.51 -6.70
CA GLU A 69 -2.53 -10.07 -7.23
C GLU A 69 -3.38 -10.70 -6.11
N MET A 70 -2.74 -11.35 -5.13
CA MET A 70 -3.43 -11.84 -3.95
C MET A 70 -3.99 -10.68 -3.10
N GLN A 71 -3.28 -9.56 -2.98
CA GLN A 71 -3.79 -8.38 -2.31
C GLN A 71 -5.01 -7.81 -3.04
N GLU A 72 -4.98 -7.68 -4.37
CA GLU A 72 -6.12 -7.19 -5.16
C GLU A 72 -7.37 -8.04 -4.92
N VAL A 73 -7.23 -9.37 -4.94
CA VAL A 73 -8.34 -10.27 -4.61
C VAL A 73 -8.85 -10.04 -3.19
N LEU A 74 -7.97 -9.84 -2.20
CA LEU A 74 -8.41 -9.54 -0.84
C LEU A 74 -9.11 -8.18 -0.73
N GLU A 75 -8.65 -7.17 -1.48
CA GLU A 75 -9.29 -5.86 -1.54
C GLU A 75 -10.75 -5.98 -2.03
N GLU A 76 -11.05 -6.85 -3.01
CA GLU A 76 -12.43 -7.10 -3.49
C GLU A 76 -13.40 -7.61 -2.41
N PHE A 77 -12.91 -8.30 -1.38
CA PHE A 77 -13.75 -8.89 -0.32
C PHE A 77 -13.84 -8.03 0.94
N PHE A 78 -12.82 -7.21 1.20
CA PHE A 78 -12.66 -6.54 2.49
C PHE A 78 -12.70 -5.02 2.42
N VAL A 79 -12.53 -4.42 1.24
CA VAL A 79 -12.56 -2.96 1.06
C VAL A 79 -13.94 -2.53 0.55
N ASP A 80 -14.62 -1.71 1.34
CA ASP A 80 -15.88 -1.04 0.96
C ASP A 80 -15.75 -0.05 -0.21
#